data_AF-A0A0X3VCZ9-F1
#
_entry.id   AF-A0A0X3VCZ9-F1
#
_cell.length_a   1.000
_cell.length_b   1.000
_cell.length_c   1.000
_cell.angle_alpha   90.00
_cell.angle_beta   90.00
_cell.angle_gamma   90.00
#
_symmetry.space_group_name_H-M   'P 1'
#
loop_
_entity.id
_entity.type
_entity.pdbx_description
1 polymer ?
#
loop_
_entity_poly.entity_id
_entity_poly.type
_entity_poly.pdbx_seq_one_letter_code
_entity_poly.pdbx_strand_id
1 'polypeptide(L)'
;MRLSRTSRLARGGLLASAVLSLLASLPCAAASAAPGAVRTTHPITDDAGKDLELNGTAAMITRVGTGKRVIQLTTGGYKQIGSAWSTGRVDLTKSFETSFKVFLHHNRPGADGIAFLAQGHGPRALGGWGGGLGYRGLRKSVAIEFDTYQNTPDPDSNSLAVVLGGDPDKHTKIAKSSIPLYGKPFLTRITYDAAAANLRVYVRGTYRLAKEKLMLDQDVDLARWTGVRDGWVGFTGATGDLKSHQDVYDWTVDAPKA
;
A
#
# COMPACT_ATOMS: atom_id res chain seq x y z
N MET A 1 -67.85 -39.03 38.08
CA MET A 1 -66.61 -38.84 37.29
C MET A 1 -66.04 -37.46 37.67
N ARG A 2 -64.75 -37.38 38.03
CA ARG A 2 -63.96 -36.21 38.53
C ARG A 2 -64.25 -35.82 39.99
N LEU A 3 -63.40 -36.10 41.00
CA LEU A 3 -61.98 -35.76 41.27
C LEU A 3 -61.71 -34.25 41.21
N SER A 4 -60.98 -33.58 42.11
CA SER A 4 -60.54 -33.79 43.50
C SER A 4 -59.65 -32.58 43.86
N ARG A 5 -59.62 -32.20 45.15
CA ARG A 5 -58.46 -31.66 45.91
C ARG A 5 -57.99 -30.21 45.73
N THR A 6 -58.36 -29.41 46.73
CA THR A 6 -57.52 -28.76 47.76
C THR A 6 -56.08 -28.28 47.47
N SER A 7 -55.94 -26.96 47.71
CA SER A 7 -54.92 -26.23 48.50
C SER A 7 -53.42 -26.25 48.13
N ARG A 8 -53.00 -25.07 47.65
CA ARG A 8 -51.80 -24.24 47.97
C ARG A 8 -50.66 -24.88 48.77
N LEU A 9 -49.45 -24.75 48.22
CA LEU A 9 -48.36 -23.87 48.71
C LEU A 9 -47.13 -24.07 47.81
N ALA A 10 -46.66 -22.99 47.19
CA ALA A 10 -45.35 -22.96 46.54
C ALA A 10 -44.61 -21.69 46.98
N ARG A 11 -43.40 -21.92 47.49
CA ARG A 11 -42.38 -20.98 47.97
C ARG A 11 -41.69 -20.24 46.82
N GLY A 12 -41.00 -19.15 47.18
CA GLY A 12 -39.95 -18.50 46.39
C GLY A 12 -40.51 -17.34 45.58
N GLY A 13 -40.21 -16.08 45.87
CA GLY A 13 -38.88 -15.52 46.01
C GLY A 13 -38.43 -15.04 44.63
N LEU A 14 -38.37 -13.73 44.41
CA LEU A 14 -37.24 -13.06 43.76
C LEU A 14 -37.46 -11.55 43.77
N LEU A 15 -36.42 -10.87 44.24
CA LEU A 15 -36.27 -9.42 44.29
C LEU A 15 -36.34 -8.82 42.88
N ALA A 16 -37.08 -7.72 42.73
CA ALA A 16 -36.99 -6.84 41.57
C ALA A 16 -35.67 -6.07 41.64
N SER A 17 -34.62 -6.58 40.99
CA SER A 17 -33.41 -5.79 40.73
C SER A 17 -33.59 -5.02 39.43
N ALA A 18 -33.67 -3.69 39.57
CA ALA A 18 -33.57 -2.75 38.47
C ALA A 18 -32.19 -2.88 37.81
N VAL A 19 -32.16 -3.30 36.54
CA VAL A 19 -30.95 -3.26 35.72
C VAL A 19 -30.82 -1.85 35.16
N LEU A 20 -30.00 -1.03 35.82
CA LEU A 20 -29.53 0.25 35.29
C LEU A 20 -28.39 -0.07 34.31
N SER A 21 -28.68 -0.13 33.01
CA SER A 21 -27.64 -0.29 31.98
C SER A 21 -26.87 1.02 31.81
N LEU A 22 -25.77 1.16 32.56
CA LEU A 22 -24.78 2.21 32.36
C LEU A 22 -23.90 1.81 31.16
N LEU A 23 -24.18 2.36 29.98
CA LEU A 23 -23.29 2.28 28.83
C LEU A 23 -22.04 3.12 29.14
N ALA A 24 -21.00 2.47 29.66
CA ALA A 24 -19.67 3.05 29.70
C ALA A 24 -19.11 3.07 28.27
N SER A 25 -19.20 4.23 27.60
CA SER A 25 -18.43 4.49 26.38
C SER A 25 -16.96 4.54 26.75
N LEU A 26 -16.26 3.42 26.62
CA LEU A 26 -14.81 3.42 26.72
C LEU A 26 -14.27 4.22 25.52
N PRO A 27 -13.47 5.29 25.74
CA PRO A 27 -12.75 5.89 24.65
C PRO A 27 -11.81 4.83 24.07
N CYS A 28 -11.84 4.69 22.74
CA CYS A 28 -10.86 3.90 21.99
C CYS A 28 -9.47 4.42 22.36
N ALA A 29 -8.81 3.73 23.28
CA ALA A 29 -7.44 4.04 23.65
C ALA A 29 -6.61 3.87 22.38
N ALA A 30 -5.97 4.95 21.95
CA ALA A 30 -4.91 4.87 20.95
C ALA A 30 -3.91 3.83 21.44
N ALA A 31 -3.75 2.74 20.69
CA ALA A 31 -2.78 1.71 21.00
C ALA A 31 -1.39 2.38 21.05
N SER A 32 -0.82 2.51 22.25
CA SER A 32 0.57 2.95 22.38
C SER A 32 1.44 1.83 21.82
N ALA A 33 2.16 2.11 20.74
CA ALA A 33 3.14 1.21 20.17
C ALA A 33 4.15 0.77 21.25
N ALA A 34 4.41 -0.53 21.34
CA ALA A 34 5.44 -1.07 22.23
C ALA A 34 6.82 -0.51 21.82
N PRO A 35 7.65 -0.04 22.77
CA PRO A 35 9.00 0.44 22.45
C PRO A 35 9.93 -0.75 22.24
N GLY A 36 10.26 -1.04 20.98
CA GLY A 36 11.15 -2.15 20.61
C GLY A 36 11.62 -2.06 19.15
N ALA A 37 12.67 -1.26 18.93
CA ALA A 37 13.46 -1.10 17.70
C ALA A 37 12.69 -0.68 16.43
N VAL A 38 12.28 0.59 16.39
CA VAL A 38 12.08 1.34 15.14
C VAL A 38 13.40 1.29 14.36
N ARG A 39 13.41 0.58 13.24
CA ARG A 39 14.52 0.57 12.28
C ARG A 39 13.95 1.12 11.00
N THR A 40 13.91 2.45 10.90
CA THR A 40 13.77 3.15 9.62
C THR A 40 14.88 2.67 8.70
N THR A 41 14.56 1.79 7.76
CA THR A 41 15.36 1.70 6.55
C THR A 41 14.98 2.91 5.71
N HIS A 42 15.99 3.67 5.30
CA HIS A 42 15.85 4.64 4.25
C HIS A 42 16.51 4.01 3.03
N PRO A 43 15.79 3.25 2.19
CA PRO A 43 16.40 2.70 0.98
C PRO A 43 16.99 3.80 0.08
N ILE A 44 16.60 5.06 0.31
CA ILE A 44 17.22 6.27 -0.22
C ILE A 44 17.87 7.10 0.92
N THR A 45 18.94 6.59 1.55
CA THR A 45 19.96 7.41 2.29
C THR A 45 21.27 7.49 1.51
N ASP A 46 22.24 8.27 2.00
CA ASP A 46 23.41 8.77 1.25
C ASP A 46 24.30 7.71 0.56
N ASP A 47 24.12 6.40 0.84
CA ASP A 47 24.79 5.25 0.20
C ASP A 47 23.88 4.38 -0.73
N ALA A 48 22.68 4.86 -1.07
CA ALA A 48 21.51 4.17 -1.66
C ALA A 48 21.64 3.46 -3.02
N GLY A 49 22.84 3.27 -3.56
CA GLY A 49 23.05 2.42 -4.74
C GLY A 49 23.16 0.92 -4.42
N LYS A 50 23.50 0.56 -3.18
CA LYS A 50 23.81 -0.83 -2.78
C LYS A 50 22.64 -1.55 -2.13
N ASP A 51 21.64 -0.81 -1.66
CA ASP A 51 20.49 -1.36 -0.92
C ASP A 51 19.26 -1.61 -1.80
N LEU A 52 19.41 -1.40 -3.12
CA LEU A 52 18.37 -1.63 -4.11
C LEU A 52 18.87 -2.53 -5.23
N GLU A 53 18.05 -3.52 -5.61
CA GLU A 53 18.20 -4.21 -6.89
C GLU A 53 17.31 -3.50 -7.91
N LEU A 54 17.93 -2.95 -8.95
CA LEU A 54 17.26 -2.25 -10.04
C LEU A 54 17.20 -3.15 -11.27
N ASN A 55 16.02 -3.31 -11.87
CA ASN A 55 15.82 -4.16 -13.05
C ASN A 55 15.14 -3.41 -14.20
N GLY A 56 15.37 -3.89 -15.41
CA GLY A 56 14.79 -3.32 -16.63
C GLY A 56 15.35 -1.92 -16.90
N THR A 57 14.46 -0.94 -17.08
CA THR A 57 14.83 0.47 -17.31
C THR A 57 15.09 1.25 -16.03
N ALA A 58 14.91 0.63 -14.86
CA ALA A 58 15.07 1.32 -13.59
C ALA A 58 16.52 1.74 -13.37
N ALA A 59 16.74 2.99 -12.97
CA ALA A 59 18.04 3.54 -12.67
C ALA A 59 17.98 4.47 -11.47
N MET A 60 19.06 4.50 -10.69
CA MET A 60 19.25 5.51 -9.66
C MET A 60 19.95 6.72 -10.29
N ILE A 61 19.25 7.85 -10.39
CA ILE A 61 19.78 9.09 -10.98
C ILE A 61 19.98 10.17 -9.92
N THR A 62 20.78 11.17 -10.24
CA THR A 62 20.96 12.38 -9.43
C THR A 62 20.27 13.54 -10.11
N ARG A 63 19.31 14.18 -9.45
CA ARG A 63 18.57 15.30 -10.02
C ARG A 63 19.43 16.56 -10.04
N VAL A 64 19.69 17.06 -11.25
CA VAL A 64 20.42 18.31 -11.51
C VAL A 64 19.82 19.45 -10.69
N GLY A 65 20.67 20.29 -10.10
CA GLY A 65 20.31 21.45 -9.29
C GLY A 65 20.00 21.14 -7.82
N THR A 66 19.41 19.98 -7.51
CA THR A 66 19.12 19.60 -6.11
C THR A 66 20.09 18.60 -5.51
N GLY A 67 20.83 17.85 -6.34
CA GLY A 67 21.70 16.77 -5.89
C GLY A 67 20.95 15.56 -5.32
N LYS A 68 19.61 15.59 -5.27
CA LYS A 68 18.80 14.50 -4.73
C LYS A 68 18.89 13.25 -5.59
N ARG A 69 19.03 12.10 -4.93
CA ARG A 69 18.93 10.77 -5.54
C ARG A 69 17.47 10.43 -5.82
N VAL A 70 17.23 9.80 -6.97
CA VAL A 70 15.89 9.49 -7.48
C VAL A 70 15.91 8.09 -8.07
N ILE A 71 14.94 7.26 -7.70
CA ILE A 71 14.67 6.02 -8.41
C ILE A 71 13.83 6.40 -9.63
N GLN A 72 14.42 6.33 -10.81
CA GLN A 72 13.71 6.51 -12.07
C GLN A 72 13.35 5.12 -12.61
N LEU A 73 12.06 4.76 -12.63
CA LEU A 73 11.58 3.45 -13.08
C LEU A 73 11.55 3.38 -14.61
N THR A 74 11.11 4.47 -15.26
CA THR A 74 11.05 4.61 -16.72
C THR A 74 11.58 5.98 -17.13
N THR A 75 12.15 6.06 -18.33
CA THR A 75 12.82 7.26 -18.86
C THR A 75 11.95 8.05 -19.85
N GLY A 76 10.64 7.79 -19.90
CA GLY A 76 9.72 8.42 -20.86
C GLY A 76 9.75 7.77 -22.26
N GLY A 77 10.30 6.56 -22.39
CA GLY A 77 10.23 5.78 -23.63
C GLY A 77 8.90 5.03 -23.78
N TYR A 78 8.69 4.41 -24.94
CA TYR A 78 7.57 3.47 -25.16
C TYR A 78 7.91 2.10 -24.57
N LYS A 79 6.88 1.39 -24.08
CA LYS A 79 6.97 -0.03 -23.66
C LYS A 79 8.11 -0.32 -22.68
N GLN A 80 8.41 0.63 -21.80
CA GLN A 80 9.44 0.48 -20.77
C GLN A 80 8.89 -0.25 -19.55
N ILE A 81 9.79 -0.93 -18.85
CA ILE A 81 9.48 -1.67 -17.63
C ILE A 81 10.65 -1.49 -16.68
N GLY A 82 10.38 -0.98 -15.49
CA GLY A 82 11.37 -0.85 -14.43
C GLY A 82 10.87 -1.44 -13.13
N SER A 83 11.78 -1.96 -12.33
CA SER A 83 11.52 -2.27 -10.92
C SER A 83 12.71 -1.89 -10.05
N ALA A 84 12.42 -1.51 -8.81
CA ALA A 84 13.41 -1.24 -7.79
C ALA A 84 12.98 -1.92 -6.49
N TRP A 85 13.72 -2.92 -6.05
CA TRP A 85 13.41 -3.70 -4.86
C TRP A 85 14.43 -3.43 -3.77
N SER A 86 14.00 -3.45 -2.51
CA SER A 86 14.93 -3.56 -1.39
C SER A 86 15.84 -4.78 -1.59
N THR A 87 17.12 -4.72 -1.20
CA THR A 87 17.98 -5.92 -1.20
C THR A 87 17.72 -6.77 0.04
N GLY A 88 17.47 -6.12 1.18
CA GLY A 88 17.02 -6.74 2.42
C GLY A 88 15.54 -7.15 2.36
N ARG A 89 15.20 -8.24 3.06
CA ARG A 89 13.83 -8.70 3.24
C ARG A 89 13.15 -8.04 4.45
N VAL A 90 11.84 -7.89 4.35
CA VAL A 90 10.93 -7.40 5.41
C VAL A 90 10.06 -8.56 5.88
N ASP A 91 9.86 -8.68 7.20
CA ASP A 91 8.90 -9.63 7.78
C ASP A 91 7.46 -9.12 7.53
N LEU A 92 6.78 -9.76 6.58
CA LEU A 92 5.40 -9.44 6.16
C LEU A 92 4.35 -9.88 7.18
N THR A 93 4.75 -10.56 8.26
CA THR A 93 3.87 -10.91 9.39
C THR A 93 3.83 -9.82 10.46
N LYS A 94 4.52 -8.69 10.24
CA LYS A 94 4.59 -7.56 11.16
C LYS A 94 4.07 -6.28 10.52
N SER A 95 3.59 -5.38 11.37
CA SER A 95 3.16 -4.06 10.97
C SER A 95 4.35 -3.24 10.45
N PHE A 96 4.09 -2.39 9.46
CA PHE A 96 5.09 -1.46 8.93
C PHE A 96 4.45 -0.17 8.43
N GLU A 97 5.29 0.86 8.27
CA GLU A 97 4.94 2.07 7.56
C GLU A 97 5.98 2.36 6.47
N THR A 98 5.52 2.82 5.31
CA THR A 98 6.40 3.34 4.26
C THR A 98 5.90 4.69 3.76
N SER A 99 6.83 5.58 3.42
CA SER A 99 6.50 6.86 2.83
C SER A 99 7.42 7.17 1.66
N PHE A 100 6.90 7.87 0.65
CA PHE A 100 7.66 8.24 -0.52
C PHE A 100 6.99 9.41 -1.24
N LYS A 101 7.76 10.10 -2.09
CA LYS A 101 7.24 11.11 -3.01
C LYS A 101 7.35 10.61 -4.44
N VAL A 102 6.30 10.80 -5.21
CA VAL A 102 6.23 10.39 -6.62
C VAL A 102 6.12 11.62 -7.51
N PHE A 103 6.77 11.58 -8.67
CA PHE A 103 6.49 12.50 -9.76
C PHE A 103 6.35 11.73 -11.08
N LEU A 104 5.12 11.63 -11.57
CA LEU A 104 4.81 11.07 -12.89
C LEU A 104 4.65 12.24 -13.85
N HIS A 105 5.46 12.29 -14.90
CA HIS A 105 5.47 13.44 -15.81
C HIS A 105 5.99 13.12 -17.20
N HIS A 106 5.59 13.97 -18.13
CA HIS A 106 6.09 14.05 -19.48
C HIS A 106 5.65 15.42 -20.05
N ASN A 107 6.08 15.77 -21.26
CA ASN A 107 5.66 17.00 -21.94
C ASN A 107 4.17 17.01 -22.41
N ARG A 108 3.45 15.90 -22.23
CA ARG A 108 2.04 15.68 -22.58
C ARG A 108 1.43 14.76 -21.52
N PRO A 109 0.08 14.64 -21.43
CA PRO A 109 -0.53 13.57 -20.63
C PRO A 109 0.07 12.21 -20.99
N GLY A 110 0.28 11.38 -19.97
CA GLY A 110 1.04 10.16 -20.10
C GLY A 110 0.56 9.07 -19.17
N ALA A 111 1.17 7.90 -19.33
CA ALA A 111 0.74 6.62 -18.77
C ALA A 111 1.94 5.67 -18.67
N ASP A 112 1.83 4.52 -18.01
CA ASP A 112 0.60 3.94 -17.42
C ASP A 112 0.50 4.22 -15.93
N GLY A 113 1.62 4.17 -15.21
CA GLY A 113 1.65 4.48 -13.79
C GLY A 113 2.76 3.71 -13.10
N ILE A 114 2.69 3.68 -11.77
CA ILE A 114 3.59 2.89 -10.93
C ILE A 114 2.80 2.06 -9.94
N ALA A 115 3.46 1.07 -9.34
CA ALA A 115 2.94 0.37 -8.18
C ALA A 115 4.01 0.28 -7.08
N PHE A 116 3.58 0.33 -5.82
CA PHE A 116 4.38 -0.13 -4.68
C PHE A 116 3.92 -1.55 -4.32
N LEU A 117 4.84 -2.46 -4.04
CA LEU A 117 4.51 -3.86 -3.78
C LEU A 117 5.26 -4.44 -2.59
N ALA A 118 4.63 -5.42 -1.95
CA ALA A 118 5.29 -6.49 -1.21
C ALA A 118 5.23 -7.79 -2.04
N GLN A 119 6.34 -8.51 -2.17
CA GLN A 119 6.40 -9.72 -3.00
C GLN A 119 7.40 -10.79 -2.54
N GLY A 120 7.18 -12.03 -2.98
CA GLY A 120 7.98 -13.22 -2.63
C GLY A 120 8.69 -13.94 -3.80
N HIS A 121 8.85 -13.31 -4.95
CA HIS A 121 9.60 -13.79 -6.13
C HIS A 121 11.12 -13.56 -6.03
N GLY A 122 11.55 -12.47 -5.40
CA GLY A 122 12.96 -12.10 -5.29
C GLY A 122 13.28 -10.71 -5.82
N PRO A 123 14.49 -10.18 -5.57
CA PRO A 123 14.82 -8.78 -5.87
C PRO A 123 15.01 -8.52 -7.38
N ARG A 124 14.98 -9.55 -8.23
CA ARG A 124 15.03 -9.43 -9.70
C ARG A 124 13.65 -9.50 -10.38
N ALA A 125 12.58 -9.48 -9.60
CA ALA A 125 11.22 -9.60 -10.12
C ALA A 125 10.89 -8.43 -11.07
N LEU A 126 10.43 -8.75 -12.28
CA LEU A 126 10.03 -7.78 -13.30
C LEU A 126 8.83 -8.34 -14.06
N GLY A 127 7.75 -7.56 -14.14
CA GLY A 127 6.49 -7.93 -14.79
C GLY A 127 6.34 -7.34 -16.20
N GLY A 128 5.08 -7.14 -16.62
CA GLY A 128 4.74 -6.64 -17.96
C GLY A 128 4.72 -5.11 -18.12
N TRP A 129 4.81 -4.63 -19.36
CA TRP A 129 4.72 -3.22 -19.74
C TRP A 129 3.26 -2.72 -19.80
N GLY A 130 3.05 -1.43 -20.09
CA GLY A 130 1.72 -0.84 -20.27
C GLY A 130 0.89 -0.88 -18.97
N GLY A 131 -0.41 -1.17 -19.10
CA GLY A 131 -1.29 -1.56 -17.99
C GLY A 131 -0.89 -2.85 -17.25
N GLY A 132 0.30 -3.39 -17.51
CA GLY A 132 0.97 -4.34 -16.63
C GLY A 132 1.68 -3.71 -15.43
N LEU A 133 1.89 -2.38 -15.45
CA LEU A 133 2.51 -1.54 -14.41
C LEU A 133 3.83 -2.10 -13.85
N GLY A 134 4.53 -2.92 -14.65
CA GLY A 134 5.79 -3.57 -14.29
C GLY A 134 5.65 -4.73 -13.31
N TYR A 135 4.45 -5.17 -12.95
CA TYR A 135 4.23 -6.26 -12.00
C TYR A 135 3.28 -7.38 -12.48
N ARG A 136 2.64 -7.23 -13.65
CA ARG A 136 1.82 -8.30 -14.24
C ARG A 136 2.60 -9.63 -14.28
N GLY A 137 1.99 -10.69 -13.75
CA GLY A 137 2.59 -12.02 -13.65
C GLY A 137 3.38 -12.28 -12.37
N LEU A 138 3.63 -11.28 -11.53
CA LEU A 138 4.26 -11.46 -10.21
C LEU A 138 3.26 -12.05 -9.20
N ARG A 139 2.89 -13.31 -9.39
CA ARG A 139 1.80 -14.00 -8.66
C ARG A 139 1.90 -14.07 -7.13
N LYS A 140 3.07 -13.80 -6.56
CA LYS A 140 3.33 -13.80 -5.12
C LYS A 140 3.46 -12.36 -4.65
N SER A 141 2.42 -11.54 -4.86
CA SER A 141 2.49 -10.10 -4.58
C SER A 141 1.16 -9.52 -4.11
N VAL A 142 1.29 -8.43 -3.37
CA VAL A 142 0.24 -7.45 -3.07
C VAL A 142 0.74 -6.12 -3.61
N ALA A 143 -0.01 -5.52 -4.52
CA ALA A 143 0.35 -4.27 -5.19
C ALA A 143 -0.60 -3.14 -4.81
N ILE A 144 -0.04 -1.95 -4.62
CA ILE A 144 -0.75 -0.68 -4.51
C ILE A 144 -0.44 0.12 -5.77
N GLU A 145 -1.42 0.25 -6.66
CA GLU A 145 -1.29 0.95 -7.92
C GLU A 145 -1.55 2.45 -7.78
N PHE A 146 -0.82 3.22 -8.57
CA PHE A 146 -1.05 4.64 -8.83
C PHE A 146 -1.19 4.78 -10.35
N ASP A 147 -2.41 4.56 -10.84
CA ASP A 147 -2.71 4.44 -12.26
C ASP A 147 -3.11 5.82 -12.86
N THR A 148 -2.50 6.13 -14.00
CA THR A 148 -2.67 7.36 -14.76
C THR A 148 -3.29 7.12 -16.13
N TYR A 149 -3.72 5.90 -16.41
CA TYR A 149 -4.41 5.49 -17.61
C TYR A 149 -5.75 4.84 -17.24
N GLN A 150 -6.77 5.05 -18.06
CA GLN A 150 -8.06 4.40 -17.84
C GLN A 150 -8.10 3.12 -18.68
N ASN A 151 -7.82 1.98 -18.06
CA ASN A 151 -8.16 0.68 -18.62
C ASN A 151 -9.60 0.31 -18.21
N THR A 152 -10.20 -0.70 -18.82
CA THR A 152 -11.40 -1.31 -18.22
C THR A 152 -10.89 -2.35 -17.21
N PRO A 153 -11.19 -2.27 -15.90
CA PRO A 153 -12.37 -1.63 -15.28
C PRO A 153 -12.11 -0.34 -14.45
N ASP A 154 -11.13 0.48 -14.81
CA ASP A 154 -10.80 1.71 -14.06
C ASP A 154 -11.91 2.77 -14.07
N PRO A 155 -12.13 3.47 -12.94
CA PRO A 155 -13.11 4.53 -12.85
C PRO A 155 -12.72 5.76 -13.68
N ASP A 156 -11.43 6.07 -13.74
CA ASP A 156 -10.82 7.13 -14.56
C ASP A 156 -9.30 6.94 -14.64
N SER A 157 -8.61 7.85 -15.34
CA SER A 157 -7.16 7.86 -15.51
C SER A 157 -6.41 8.51 -14.34
N ASN A 158 -6.94 8.40 -13.11
CA ASN A 158 -6.37 8.98 -11.89
C ASN A 158 -6.82 8.17 -10.66
N SER A 159 -6.47 6.89 -10.64
CA SER A 159 -6.97 5.92 -9.66
C SER A 159 -5.85 5.32 -8.80
N LEU A 160 -6.24 4.76 -7.67
CA LEU A 160 -5.41 3.84 -6.90
C LEU A 160 -6.17 2.54 -6.74
N ALA A 161 -5.43 1.43 -6.70
CA ALA A 161 -6.01 0.12 -6.44
C ALA A 161 -5.11 -0.73 -5.54
N VAL A 162 -5.74 -1.67 -4.84
CA VAL A 162 -5.06 -2.82 -4.23
C VAL A 162 -5.30 -4.02 -5.14
N VAL A 163 -4.22 -4.64 -5.59
CA VAL A 163 -4.25 -5.81 -6.47
C VAL A 163 -3.48 -6.96 -5.84
N LEU A 164 -4.02 -8.17 -6.00
CA LEU A 164 -3.48 -9.38 -5.42
C LEU A 164 -3.05 -10.32 -6.55
N GLY A 165 -1.91 -10.99 -6.37
CA GLY A 165 -1.49 -12.07 -7.27
C GLY A 165 -1.02 -11.62 -8.66
N GLY A 166 -0.58 -10.36 -8.80
CA GLY A 166 0.05 -9.89 -10.04
C GLY A 166 -0.88 -9.82 -11.25
N ASP A 167 -2.19 -9.62 -11.03
CA ASP A 167 -3.21 -9.53 -12.08
C ASP A 167 -3.85 -8.13 -12.07
N PRO A 168 -3.24 -7.13 -12.74
CA PRO A 168 -3.73 -5.74 -12.76
C PRO A 168 -5.12 -5.59 -13.38
N ASP A 169 -5.66 -6.62 -14.04
CA ASP A 169 -7.02 -6.57 -14.56
C ASP A 169 -8.07 -6.91 -13.46
N LYS A 170 -7.63 -7.23 -12.24
CA LYS A 170 -8.48 -7.66 -11.11
C LYS A 170 -8.19 -6.90 -9.81
N HIS A 171 -8.82 -5.74 -9.67
CA HIS A 171 -8.72 -4.94 -8.45
C HIS A 171 -9.49 -5.58 -7.29
N THR A 172 -8.80 -5.79 -6.16
CA THR A 172 -9.46 -6.14 -4.88
C THR A 172 -10.13 -4.91 -4.27
N LYS A 173 -9.48 -3.76 -4.43
CA LYS A 173 -10.01 -2.44 -4.07
C LYS A 173 -9.60 -1.45 -5.14
N ILE A 174 -10.48 -0.51 -5.47
CA ILE A 174 -10.15 0.62 -6.33
C ILE A 174 -10.80 1.89 -5.79
N ALA A 175 -10.12 3.02 -5.94
CA ALA A 175 -10.62 4.34 -5.59
C ALA A 175 -10.13 5.38 -6.60
N LYS A 176 -11.01 6.31 -6.96
CA LYS A 176 -10.61 7.53 -7.66
C LYS A 176 -9.79 8.40 -6.72
N SER A 177 -8.62 8.85 -7.17
CA SER A 177 -7.83 9.81 -6.40
C SER A 177 -8.43 11.21 -6.51
N SER A 178 -8.59 11.86 -5.37
CA SER A 178 -8.93 13.30 -5.33
C SER A 178 -7.69 14.21 -5.41
N ILE A 179 -6.51 13.63 -5.57
CA ILE A 179 -5.23 14.31 -5.77
C ILE A 179 -4.72 13.92 -7.17
N PRO A 180 -4.32 14.88 -8.02
CA PRO A 180 -3.72 14.54 -9.32
C PRO A 180 -2.44 13.72 -9.14
N LEU A 181 -2.39 12.54 -9.75
CA LEU A 181 -1.22 11.65 -9.74
C LEU A 181 -0.24 11.97 -10.88
N TYR A 182 -0.67 12.72 -11.90
CA TYR A 182 0.15 13.10 -13.05
C TYR A 182 0.44 14.60 -13.12
N GLY A 183 1.64 14.95 -13.58
CA GLY A 183 2.04 16.34 -13.88
C GLY A 183 2.35 17.20 -12.65
N LYS A 184 2.07 16.71 -11.44
CA LYS A 184 2.49 17.33 -10.16
C LYS A 184 2.99 16.26 -9.19
N PRO A 185 4.02 16.55 -8.39
CA PRO A 185 4.48 15.59 -7.40
C PRO A 185 3.47 15.46 -6.25
N PHE A 186 3.36 14.24 -5.73
CA PHE A 186 2.52 13.90 -4.57
C PHE A 186 3.29 13.04 -3.58
N LEU A 187 2.86 13.08 -2.33
CA LEU A 187 3.39 12.29 -1.23
C LEU A 187 2.42 11.17 -0.92
N THR A 188 2.98 10.00 -0.65
CA THR A 188 2.23 8.81 -0.24
C THR A 188 2.78 8.30 1.09
N ARG A 189 1.88 7.87 1.96
CA ARG A 189 2.18 7.10 3.16
C ARG A 189 1.30 5.87 3.18
N ILE A 190 1.89 4.71 3.40
CA ILE A 190 1.20 3.42 3.45
C ILE A 190 1.46 2.81 4.82
N THR A 191 0.39 2.39 5.50
CA THR A 191 0.47 1.69 6.79
C THR A 191 -0.12 0.30 6.64
N TYR A 192 0.58 -0.70 7.15
CA TYR A 192 0.08 -2.05 7.31
C TYR A 192 0.01 -2.40 8.79
N ASP A 193 -1.18 -2.77 9.27
CA ASP A 193 -1.38 -3.36 10.59
C ASP A 193 -1.56 -4.87 10.44
N ALA A 194 -0.53 -5.62 10.85
CA ALA A 194 -0.56 -7.08 10.75
C ALA A 194 -1.51 -7.75 11.74
N ALA A 195 -1.81 -7.11 12.89
CA ALA A 195 -2.74 -7.65 13.86
C ALA A 195 -4.19 -7.54 13.36
N ALA A 196 -4.49 -6.44 12.67
CA ALA A 196 -5.79 -6.22 12.03
C ALA A 196 -5.87 -6.78 10.59
N ALA A 197 -4.75 -7.24 10.01
CA ALA A 197 -4.62 -7.56 8.59
C ALA A 197 -5.17 -6.45 7.69
N ASN A 198 -4.81 -5.19 7.97
CA ASN A 198 -5.38 -4.03 7.32
C ASN A 198 -4.30 -3.12 6.71
N LEU A 199 -4.51 -2.74 5.46
CA LEU A 199 -3.62 -1.87 4.68
C LEU A 199 -4.34 -0.56 4.36
N ARG A 200 -3.69 0.56 4.67
CA ARG A 200 -4.20 1.91 4.37
C ARG A 200 -3.22 2.71 3.56
N VAL A 201 -3.74 3.42 2.56
CA VAL A 201 -2.96 4.26 1.65
C VAL A 201 -3.45 5.69 1.77
N TYR A 202 -2.53 6.58 2.14
CA TYR A 202 -2.75 8.00 2.28
C TYR A 202 -2.00 8.77 1.20
N VAL A 203 -2.65 9.78 0.62
CA VAL A 203 -2.04 10.63 -0.42
C VAL A 203 -2.21 12.10 -0.08
N ARG A 204 -1.17 12.89 -0.32
CA ARG A 204 -1.14 14.35 -0.14
C ARG A 204 -0.48 15.03 -1.33
N GLY A 205 -1.12 16.04 -1.90
CA GLY A 205 -0.49 16.91 -2.90
C GLY A 205 0.67 17.74 -2.32
N THR A 206 1.52 18.34 -3.14
CA THR A 206 2.66 19.17 -2.69
C THR A 206 2.39 20.68 -2.69
N TYR A 207 1.14 21.10 -2.95
CA TYR A 207 0.76 22.51 -2.95
C TYR A 207 0.52 23.05 -1.53
N ARG A 208 0.71 24.37 -1.36
CA ARG A 208 0.47 25.08 -0.10
C ARG A 208 -0.97 24.81 0.34
N LEU A 209 -1.17 24.20 1.52
CA LEU A 209 -2.45 23.76 2.10
C LEU A 209 -2.99 22.37 1.70
N ALA A 210 -2.24 21.57 0.94
CA ALA A 210 -2.63 20.18 0.70
C ALA A 210 -2.74 19.40 2.03
N LYS A 211 -3.89 18.75 2.24
CA LYS A 211 -4.11 17.83 3.38
C LYS A 211 -3.91 16.40 2.91
N GLU A 212 -3.34 15.57 3.78
CA GLU A 212 -3.29 14.13 3.57
C GLU A 212 -4.70 13.55 3.61
N LYS A 213 -4.99 12.59 2.73
CA LYS A 213 -6.28 11.95 2.61
C LYS A 213 -6.11 10.44 2.54
N LEU A 214 -6.93 9.70 3.28
CA LEU A 214 -7.08 8.25 3.11
C LEU A 214 -7.74 7.96 1.76
N MET A 215 -7.03 7.26 0.88
CA MET A 215 -7.51 6.89 -0.45
C MET A 215 -7.96 5.42 -0.52
N LEU A 216 -7.27 4.52 0.18
CA LEU A 216 -7.59 3.11 0.24
C LEU A 216 -7.54 2.63 1.69
N ASP A 217 -8.50 1.79 2.07
CA ASP A 217 -8.57 1.04 3.33
C ASP A 217 -9.02 -0.38 2.94
N GLN A 218 -8.15 -1.37 3.13
CA GLN A 218 -8.32 -2.71 2.60
C GLN A 218 -7.80 -3.77 3.57
N ASP A 219 -8.67 -4.72 3.90
CA ASP A 219 -8.28 -5.92 4.64
C ASP A 219 -7.51 -6.87 3.73
N VAL A 220 -6.26 -7.17 4.09
CA VAL A 220 -5.34 -8.02 3.36
C VAL A 220 -4.29 -8.59 4.30
N ASP A 221 -4.08 -9.90 4.26
CA ASP A 221 -2.95 -10.57 4.92
C ASP A 221 -1.80 -10.69 3.91
N LEU A 222 -0.76 -9.89 4.09
CA LEU A 222 0.37 -9.82 3.17
C LEU A 222 1.13 -11.15 3.08
N ALA A 223 1.40 -11.80 4.21
CA ALA A 223 2.17 -13.05 4.23
C ALA A 223 1.39 -14.19 3.58
N ARG A 224 0.07 -14.25 3.83
CA ARG A 224 -0.82 -15.21 3.18
C ARG A 224 -0.89 -15.03 1.66
N TRP A 225 -1.04 -13.79 1.17
CA TRP A 225 -1.18 -13.53 -0.26
C TRP A 225 0.11 -13.63 -1.04
N THR A 226 1.23 -13.21 -0.44
CA THR A 226 2.56 -13.40 -1.05
C THR A 226 3.05 -14.85 -0.93
N GLY A 227 2.50 -15.62 0.02
CA GLY A 227 2.92 -17.00 0.28
C GLY A 227 4.31 -17.09 0.93
N VAL A 228 4.83 -15.99 1.48
CA VAL A 228 6.12 -15.93 2.17
C VAL A 228 5.97 -15.14 3.47
N ARG A 229 6.74 -15.52 4.50
CA ARG A 229 6.84 -14.73 5.73
C ARG A 229 7.69 -13.49 5.51
N ASP A 230 8.80 -13.66 4.81
CA ASP A 230 9.77 -12.61 4.53
C ASP A 230 9.79 -12.34 3.04
N GLY A 231 9.63 -11.08 2.66
CA GLY A 231 9.54 -10.66 1.27
C GLY A 231 10.33 -9.40 0.97
N TRP A 232 10.24 -8.95 -0.27
CA TRP A 232 10.84 -7.69 -0.71
C TRP A 232 9.75 -6.65 -0.90
N VAL A 233 10.09 -5.41 -0.57
CA VAL A 233 9.25 -4.26 -0.86
C VAL A 233 9.93 -3.38 -1.90
N GLY A 234 9.15 -2.68 -2.71
CA GLY A 234 9.72 -1.91 -3.79
C GLY A 234 8.68 -1.32 -4.73
N PHE A 235 9.17 -0.82 -5.84
CA PHE A 235 8.36 -0.20 -6.87
C PHE A 235 8.50 -0.90 -8.19
N THR A 236 7.43 -0.88 -8.96
CA THR A 236 7.43 -1.18 -10.39
C THR A 236 6.82 0.00 -11.15
N GLY A 237 7.23 0.15 -12.40
CA GLY A 237 6.71 1.17 -13.28
C GLY A 237 6.75 0.69 -14.72
N ALA A 238 5.76 1.10 -15.51
CA ALA A 238 5.72 0.77 -16.92
C ALA A 238 5.10 1.88 -17.76
N THR A 239 5.53 1.91 -19.02
CA THR A 239 4.90 2.70 -20.08
C THR A 239 4.39 1.77 -21.18
N GLY A 240 3.44 2.25 -21.96
CA GLY A 240 2.89 1.59 -23.12
C GLY A 240 3.09 2.41 -24.38
N ASP A 241 2.00 2.64 -25.10
CA ASP A 241 1.98 3.51 -26.28
C ASP A 241 1.91 5.00 -25.88
N LEU A 242 1.64 5.29 -24.61
CA LEU A 242 1.87 6.57 -23.98
C LEU A 242 3.14 6.51 -23.11
N LYS A 243 3.72 7.68 -22.86
CA LYS A 243 5.02 7.82 -22.21
C LYS A 243 4.88 8.48 -20.84
N SER A 244 5.76 8.11 -19.92
CA SER A 244 5.94 8.83 -18.66
C SER A 244 7.36 8.62 -18.16
N HIS A 245 7.97 9.68 -17.64
CA HIS A 245 8.99 9.57 -16.61
C HIS A 245 8.30 9.19 -15.31
N GLN A 246 8.87 8.24 -14.57
CA GLN A 246 8.26 7.69 -13.37
C GLN A 246 9.31 7.70 -12.26
N ASP A 247 9.28 8.79 -11.49
CA ASP A 247 10.34 9.11 -10.55
C ASP A 247 9.84 8.96 -9.11
N VAL A 248 10.59 8.22 -8.29
CA VAL A 248 10.35 8.06 -6.84
C VAL A 248 11.49 8.70 -6.05
N TYR A 249 11.12 9.49 -5.05
CA TYR A 249 12.02 10.27 -4.22
C TYR A 249 11.76 10.00 -2.74
N ASP A 250 12.78 10.26 -1.92
CA ASP A 250 12.66 10.34 -0.46
C ASP A 250 11.94 9.11 0.15
N TRP A 251 12.21 7.89 -0.37
CA TRP A 251 11.56 6.65 0.05
C TRP A 251 12.11 6.16 1.39
N THR A 252 11.19 5.86 2.31
CA THR A 252 11.46 5.28 3.63
C THR A 252 10.58 4.06 3.87
N VAL A 253 11.11 3.07 4.58
CA VAL A 253 10.38 1.90 5.07
C VAL A 253 10.79 1.65 6.51
N ASP A 254 9.86 1.83 7.44
CA ASP A 254 10.01 1.41 8.83
C ASP A 254 9.31 0.05 9.00
N ALA A 255 10.10 -1.00 8.94
CA ALA A 255 9.62 -2.37 9.00
C ALA A 255 10.64 -3.28 9.70
N PRO A 256 10.19 -4.32 10.43
CA PRO A 256 11.08 -5.34 10.95
C PRO A 256 11.82 -6.06 9.82
N LYS A 257 13.15 -6.07 9.90
CA LYS A 257 13.99 -6.91 9.02
C LYS A 257 13.77 -8.37 9.37
N ALA A 258 13.75 -9.22 8.35
CA ALA A 258 13.78 -10.67 8.49
C ALA A 258 15.16 -11.19 8.93
#